data_AF-A0A0Q9Y773-F1
#
_entry.id   AF-A0A0Q9Y773-F1
#
_cell.length_a   1.000
_cell.length_b   1.000
_cell.length_c   1.000
_cell.angle_alpha   90.00
_cell.angle_beta   90.00
_cell.angle_gamma   90.00
#
_symmetry.space_group_name_H-M   'P 1'
#
loop_
_entity.id
_entity.type
_entity.pdbx_description
1 polymer ?
#
loop_
_entity_poly.entity_id
_entity_poly.type
_entity_poly.pdbx_seq_one_letter_code
_entity_poly.pdbx_strand_id
1 'polypeptide(L)'
;MDCQAALHQIEVAVETIDQIIDTLLEEDLLKQPTPYKHSIGELLEHLALICVADRLIANEASKEEMESFYSNISYKTLALIKDGLRTNFKTLKTEYLNLTDEELKRETTSYWGVTYT
;
A
#
# COMPACT_ATOMS: atom_id res chain seq x y z
N MET A 1 11.18 -5.50 -19.71
CA MET A 1 9.77 -5.00 -19.65
C MET A 1 9.78 -3.82 -18.71
N ASP A 2 9.31 -2.66 -19.13
CA ASP A 2 9.57 -1.44 -18.37
C ASP A 2 8.55 -1.23 -17.24
N CYS A 3 8.93 -1.61 -16.00
CA CYS A 3 8.10 -1.39 -14.82
C CYS A 3 7.97 0.09 -14.44
N GLN A 4 8.76 0.99 -15.05
CA GLN A 4 8.75 2.42 -14.75
C GLN A 4 7.40 3.07 -15.03
N ALA A 5 6.71 2.68 -16.11
CA ALA A 5 5.40 3.23 -16.43
C ALA A 5 4.36 2.88 -15.36
N ALA A 6 4.37 1.64 -14.86
CA ALA A 6 3.48 1.21 -13.77
C ALA A 6 3.83 1.94 -12.46
N LEU A 7 5.11 2.01 -12.11
CA LEU A 7 5.59 2.73 -10.92
C LEU A 7 5.22 4.22 -10.97
N HIS A 8 5.28 4.85 -12.15
CA HIS A 8 4.87 6.24 -12.32
C HIS A 8 3.37 6.43 -12.08
N GLN A 9 2.52 5.48 -12.52
CA GLN A 9 1.08 5.57 -12.23
C GLN A 9 0.78 5.43 -10.74
N ILE A 10 1.51 4.55 -10.03
CA ILE A 10 1.39 4.44 -8.58
C ILE A 10 1.87 5.74 -7.91
N GLU A 11 2.95 6.36 -8.41
CA GLU A 11 3.46 7.65 -7.91
C GLU A 11 2.39 8.75 -8.02
N VAL A 12 1.73 8.87 -9.17
CA VAL A 12 0.62 9.82 -9.35
C VAL A 12 -0.52 9.56 -8.36
N ALA A 13 -0.88 8.29 -8.14
CA ALA A 13 -1.91 7.96 -7.15
C ALA A 13 -1.48 8.34 -5.72
N VAL A 14 -0.23 8.06 -5.34
CA VAL A 14 0.33 8.41 -4.03
C VAL A 14 0.35 9.93 -3.83
N GLU A 15 0.83 10.69 -4.81
CA GLU A 15 0.89 12.16 -4.75
C GLU A 15 -0.50 12.78 -4.67
N THR A 16 -1.47 12.26 -5.42
CA THR A 16 -2.84 12.80 -5.41
C THR A 16 -3.56 12.48 -4.10
N ILE A 17 -3.39 11.27 -3.53
CA ILE A 17 -3.90 10.94 -2.20
C ILE A 17 -3.24 11.84 -1.15
N ASP A 18 -1.93 12.05 -1.23
CA ASP A 18 -1.20 12.91 -0.31
C ASP A 18 -1.72 14.36 -0.30
N GLN A 19 -2.08 14.90 -1.48
CA GLN A 19 -2.73 16.20 -1.64
C GLN A 19 -4.17 16.20 -1.10
N ILE A 20 -4.93 15.12 -1.26
CA ILE A 20 -6.27 14.99 -0.67
C ILE A 20 -6.16 15.04 0.86
N ILE A 21 -5.17 14.34 1.44
CA ILE A 21 -4.95 14.34 2.90
C ILE A 21 -4.65 15.75 3.42
N ASP A 22 -3.96 16.61 2.65
CA ASP A 22 -3.70 18.00 3.03
C ASP A 22 -4.96 18.87 3.16
N THR A 23 -6.10 18.41 2.64
CA THR A 23 -7.39 19.11 2.75
C THR A 23 -8.22 18.69 3.97
N LEU A 24 -7.76 17.68 4.71
CA LEU A 24 -8.49 17.10 5.84
C LEU A 24 -8.03 17.69 7.18
N LEU A 25 -8.93 17.63 8.15
CA LEU A 25 -8.65 17.84 9.57
C LEU A 25 -8.51 16.50 10.28
N GLU A 26 -7.77 16.45 11.40
CA GLU A 26 -7.60 15.19 12.17
C GLU A 26 -8.94 14.59 12.63
N GLU A 27 -9.95 15.43 12.91
CA GLU A 27 -11.30 14.98 13.24
C GLU A 27 -12.02 14.26 12.09
N ASP A 28 -11.60 14.50 10.84
CA ASP A 28 -12.15 13.81 9.67
C ASP A 28 -11.82 12.33 9.68
N LEU A 29 -10.72 11.92 10.32
CA LEU A 29 -10.33 10.51 10.42
C LEU A 29 -11.40 9.64 11.08
N LEU A 30 -12.21 10.22 11.97
CA LEU A 30 -13.30 9.53 12.66
C LEU A 30 -14.62 9.51 11.86
N LYS A 31 -14.72 10.29 10.78
CA LYS A 31 -15.93 10.34 9.97
C LYS A 31 -16.12 9.02 9.24
N GLN A 32 -17.34 8.51 9.28
CA GLN A 32 -17.74 7.27 8.63
C GLN A 32 -18.79 7.59 7.55
N PRO A 33 -18.38 7.74 6.27
CA PRO A 33 -19.30 8.19 5.21
C PRO A 33 -20.44 7.20 4.95
N THR A 34 -20.17 5.90 5.11
CA THR A 34 -21.17 4.84 4.98
C THR A 34 -21.26 4.10 6.31
N PRO A 35 -22.45 4.03 6.94
CA PRO A 35 -22.63 3.31 8.21
C PRO A 35 -22.08 1.89 8.14
N TYR A 36 -21.39 1.47 9.19
CA TYR A 36 -20.78 0.13 9.33
C TYR A 36 -19.67 -0.21 8.32
N LYS A 37 -19.11 0.78 7.61
CA LYS A 37 -17.91 0.65 6.76
C LYS A 37 -16.71 1.36 7.39
N HIS A 38 -15.56 1.35 6.73
CA HIS A 38 -14.39 2.03 7.24
C HIS A 38 -14.63 3.53 7.46
N SER A 39 -14.04 4.07 8.52
CA SER A 39 -13.87 5.52 8.64
C SER A 39 -12.87 6.04 7.59
N ILE A 40 -12.80 7.36 7.40
CA ILE A 40 -11.79 7.96 6.52
C ILE A 40 -10.38 7.56 6.96
N GLY A 41 -10.12 7.56 8.27
CA GLY A 41 -8.82 7.17 8.81
C GLY A 41 -8.49 5.70 8.58
N GLU A 42 -9.42 4.79 8.82
CA GLU A 42 -9.22 3.35 8.55
C GLU A 42 -8.96 3.08 7.07
N LEU A 43 -9.66 3.79 6.18
CA LEU A 43 -9.45 3.65 4.73
C LEU A 43 -8.09 4.20 4.30
N LEU A 44 -7.71 5.38 4.79
CA LEU A 44 -6.41 5.98 4.47
C LEU A 44 -5.24 5.16 5.04
N GLU A 45 -5.38 4.62 6.24
CA GLU A 45 -4.42 3.68 6.83
C GLU A 45 -4.25 2.45 5.94
N HIS A 46 -5.36 1.85 5.48
CA HIS A 46 -5.30 0.72 4.56
C HIS A 46 -4.60 1.08 3.24
N LEU A 47 -4.95 2.23 2.62
CA LEU A 47 -4.33 2.71 1.38
C LEU A 47 -2.82 2.92 1.54
N ALA A 48 -2.38 3.48 2.67
CA ALA A 48 -0.96 3.69 2.96
C ALA A 48 -0.17 2.37 3.03
N LEU A 49 -0.84 1.25 3.32
CA LEU A 49 -0.21 -0.07 3.47
C LEU A 49 -0.18 -0.91 2.22
N ILE A 50 -0.99 -0.61 1.20
CA ILE A 50 -1.10 -1.41 -0.03
C ILE A 50 0.28 -1.72 -0.63
N CYS A 51 1.15 -0.71 -0.78
CA CYS A 51 2.47 -0.92 -1.39
C CYS A 51 3.34 -1.95 -0.63
N VAL A 52 3.28 -1.99 0.71
CA VAL A 52 4.05 -2.97 1.49
C VAL A 52 3.32 -4.30 1.57
N ALA A 53 2.00 -4.30 1.73
CA ALA A 53 1.20 -5.50 1.78
C ALA A 53 1.33 -6.31 0.48
N ASP A 54 1.16 -5.66 -0.67
CA ASP A 54 1.24 -6.32 -1.98
C ASP A 54 2.67 -6.78 -2.29
N ARG A 55 3.68 -6.06 -1.79
CA ARG A 55 5.08 -6.50 -1.86
C ARG A 55 5.33 -7.77 -1.03
N LEU A 56 4.73 -7.89 0.15
CA LEU A 56 4.80 -9.11 0.97
C LEU A 56 4.11 -10.27 0.25
N ILE A 57 2.94 -10.03 -0.35
CA ILE A 57 2.20 -11.02 -1.13
C ILE A 57 2.98 -11.46 -2.37
N ALA A 58 3.61 -10.53 -3.11
CA ALA A 58 4.47 -10.85 -4.25
C ALA A 58 5.72 -11.65 -3.84
N ASN A 59 6.13 -11.54 -2.57
CA ASN A 59 7.16 -12.37 -1.96
C ASN A 59 6.59 -13.61 -1.26
N GLU A 60 5.37 -14.01 -1.62
CA GLU A 60 4.70 -15.25 -1.22
C GLU A 60 4.44 -15.37 0.29
N ALA A 61 4.23 -14.24 0.97
CA ALA A 61 3.84 -14.21 2.37
C ALA A 61 2.57 -15.04 2.63
N SER A 62 2.57 -15.79 3.74
CA SER A 62 1.45 -16.61 4.15
C SER A 62 0.27 -15.77 4.64
N LYS A 63 -0.90 -16.41 4.76
CA LYS A 63 -2.08 -15.76 5.33
C LYS A 63 -1.83 -15.27 6.76
N GLU A 64 -1.17 -16.08 7.58
CA GLU A 64 -0.84 -15.77 8.98
C GLU A 64 0.14 -14.60 9.08
N GLU A 65 1.13 -14.53 8.18
CA GLU A 65 2.06 -13.40 8.09
C GLU A 65 1.32 -12.10 7.73
N MET A 66 0.38 -12.17 6.79
CA MET A 66 -0.44 -11.02 6.40
C MET A 66 -1.41 -10.58 7.50
N GLU A 67 -2.06 -11.51 8.20
CA GLU A 67 -2.92 -11.21 9.36
C GLU A 67 -2.11 -10.53 10.47
N SER A 68 -0.91 -11.06 10.77
CA SER A 68 0.01 -10.47 11.72
C SER A 68 0.45 -9.07 11.29
N PHE A 69 0.81 -8.88 10.02
CA PHE A 69 1.21 -7.59 9.47
C PHE A 69 0.13 -6.52 9.68
N TYR A 70 -1.11 -6.78 9.27
CA TYR A 70 -2.19 -5.81 9.43
C TYR A 70 -2.54 -5.53 10.89
N SER A 71 -2.46 -6.54 11.78
CA SER A 71 -2.79 -6.36 13.20
C SER A 71 -1.81 -5.48 13.98
N ASN A 72 -0.56 -5.37 13.52
CA ASN A 72 0.51 -4.66 14.22
C ASN A 72 0.66 -3.20 13.81
N ILE A 73 -0.10 -2.73 12.81
CA ILE A 73 0.05 -1.38 12.28
C ILE A 73 -1.07 -0.51 12.81
N SER A 74 -0.71 0.69 13.25
CA SER A 74 -1.70 1.73 13.39
C SER A 74 -1.14 3.14 13.19
N TYR A 75 -1.71 3.85 12.21
CA TYR A 75 -1.46 5.26 11.92
C TYR A 75 -2.59 6.09 12.51
N LYS A 76 -2.30 6.78 13.62
CA LYS A 76 -3.32 7.52 14.38
C LYS A 76 -3.50 8.99 13.97
N THR A 77 -2.70 9.49 13.04
CA THR A 77 -2.72 10.89 12.61
C THR A 77 -2.53 11.01 11.11
N LEU A 78 -3.02 12.09 10.52
CA LEU A 78 -2.83 12.39 9.08
C LEU A 78 -1.33 12.39 8.72
N ALA A 79 -0.48 12.90 9.61
CA ALA A 79 0.96 12.94 9.41
C ALA A 79 1.59 11.53 9.30
N LEU A 80 1.21 10.60 10.19
CA LEU A 80 1.69 9.22 10.16
C LEU A 80 1.20 8.47 8.91
N ILE A 81 -0.05 8.73 8.50
CA ILE A 81 -0.62 8.16 7.27
C ILE A 81 0.17 8.63 6.05
N LYS A 82 0.44 9.94 5.92
CA LYS A 82 1.23 10.49 4.80
C LYS A 82 2.64 9.90 4.77
N ASP A 83 3.29 9.82 5.93
CA ASP A 83 4.63 9.24 6.03
C ASP A 83 4.64 7.77 5.61
N GLY A 84 3.67 6.99 6.10
CA GLY A 84 3.48 5.60 5.70
C GLY A 84 3.27 5.46 4.20
N LEU A 85 2.32 6.19 3.62
CA LEU A 85 2.01 6.17 2.19
C LEU A 85 3.25 6.42 1.32
N ARG A 86 4.01 7.49 1.63
CA ARG A 86 5.21 7.88 0.88
C ARG A 86 6.36 6.89 1.06
N THR A 87 6.63 6.48 2.30
CA THR A 87 7.76 5.58 2.63
C THR A 87 7.53 4.18 2.07
N ASN A 88 6.30 3.67 2.16
CA ASN A 88 5.93 2.36 1.64
C ASN A 88 6.04 2.32 0.12
N PHE A 89 5.57 3.37 -0.58
CA PHE A 89 5.76 3.47 -2.03
C PHE A 89 7.24 3.59 -2.42
N LYS A 90 8.02 4.43 -1.74
CA LYS A 90 9.46 4.60 -2.02
C LYS A 90 10.20 3.26 -1.88
N THR A 91 9.84 2.47 -0.88
CA THR A 91 10.41 1.13 -0.67
C THR A 91 10.08 0.21 -1.84
N LEU A 92 8.81 0.11 -2.21
CA LEU A 92 8.36 -0.67 -3.37
C LEU A 92 9.08 -0.25 -4.66
N LYS A 93 9.10 1.06 -4.96
CA LYS A 93 9.75 1.63 -6.15
C LYS A 93 11.24 1.29 -6.19
N THR A 94 11.94 1.39 -5.04
CA THR A 94 13.37 1.06 -4.96
C THR A 94 13.62 -0.42 -5.19
N GLU A 95 12.79 -1.30 -4.64
CA GLU A 95 12.92 -2.74 -4.84
C GLU A 95 12.71 -3.13 -6.31
N TYR A 96 11.61 -2.68 -6.91
CA TYR A 96 11.24 -3.05 -8.29
C TYR A 96 12.19 -2.47 -9.35
N LEU A 97 12.79 -1.30 -9.12
CA LEU A 97 13.80 -0.73 -10.03
C LEU A 97 15.14 -1.48 -10.00
N ASN A 98 15.39 -2.27 -8.95
CA ASN A 98 16.61 -3.07 -8.82
C ASN A 98 16.44 -4.52 -9.32
N LEU A 99 15.23 -4.93 -9.67
CA LEU A 99 14.97 -6.26 -10.23
C LEU A 99 15.44 -6.34 -11.67
N THR A 100 15.95 -7.52 -12.04
CA THR A 100 16.24 -7.90 -13.41
C THR A 100 14.96 -8.23 -14.18
N ASP A 101 15.04 -8.22 -15.51
CA ASP A 101 13.93 -8.62 -16.38
C ASP A 101 13.46 -10.07 -16.14
N GLU A 102 14.35 -10.96 -15.68
CA GLU A 102 13.99 -12.35 -15.34
C GLU A 102 13.24 -12.41 -14.01
N GLU A 103 13.67 -11.64 -13.00
CA GLU A 103 12.99 -11.56 -11.72
C GLU A 103 11.61 -10.91 -11.83
N LEU A 104 11.45 -9.91 -12.71
CA LEU A 104 10.17 -9.26 -12.99
C LEU A 104 9.15 -10.18 -13.66
N LYS A 105 9.59 -11.23 -14.36
CA LYS A 105 8.71 -12.21 -15.02
C LYS A 105 8.54 -13.50 -14.22
N ARG A 106 9.15 -13.55 -13.03
CA ARG A 106 9.09 -14.74 -12.17
C ARG A 106 7.65 -14.91 -11.70
N GLU A 107 7.11 -16.09 -11.91
CA GLU A 107 5.80 -16.44 -11.37
C GLU A 107 5.84 -16.47 -9.84
N THR A 108 4.84 -15.86 -9.21
CA THR A 108 4.67 -15.85 -7.75
C THR A 108 3.24 -16.23 -7.40
N THR A 109 3.06 -17.00 -6.33
CA THR A 109 1.73 -17.47 -5.91
C THR A 109 1.33 -16.83 -4.59
N SER A 110 0.20 -16.11 -4.62
CA SER A 110 -0.42 -15.54 -3.42
C SER A 110 -0.92 -16.62 -2.46
N TYR A 111 -1.09 -16.29 -1.18
CA TYR A 111 -1.60 -17.24 -0.18
C TYR A 111 -3.02 -17.77 -0.48
N TRP A 112 -3.78 -17.09 -1.35
CA TRP A 112 -5.10 -17.53 -1.81
C TRP A 112 -5.05 -18.37 -3.10
N GLY A 113 -3.85 -18.73 -3.57
CA GLY A 113 -3.62 -19.70 -4.64
C GLY A 113 -3.65 -19.14 -6.05
N VAL A 114 -3.72 -17.82 -6.24
CA VAL A 114 -3.60 -17.19 -7.56
C VAL A 114 -2.13 -16.91 -7.86
N THR A 115 -1.69 -17.34 -9.05
CA THR A 115 -0.35 -17.12 -9.58
C THR A 115 -0.35 -15.92 -10.53
N TYR A 116 0.65 -15.04 -10.37
CA TYR A 116 0.86 -13.83 -11.17
C TYR A 116 2.18 -13.91 -11.94
N THR A 117 2.28 -13.20 -13.06
CA THR A 117 3.45 -13.14 -13.96
C THR A 117 3.79 -11.70 -14.29
#